data_AF-A0A538U3K3-F1
#
_entry.id   AF-A0A538U3K3-F1
#
_cell.length_a   1.000
_cell.length_b   1.000
_cell.length_c   1.000
_cell.angle_alpha   90.00
_cell.angle_beta   90.00
_cell.angle_gamma   90.00
#
_symmetry.space_group_name_H-M   'P 1'
#
loop_
_entity.id
_entity.type
_entity.pdbx_description
1 polymer ?
#
loop_
_entity_poly.entity_id
_entity_poly.type
_entity_poly.pdbx_seq_one_letter_code
_entity_poly.pdbx_strand_id
1 'polypeptide(L)'
;MRSLRSPAAALSALGLSLALHLAAAYPVAAAETKAFAFTSDFSTGSLSVANLATRAVTKDVASVNSDAALRYFGGLLYVVNRLGTMGDNIQVIDPSTFATVRQFSVGNGSNPQDIVFVSSTKAYVSRYGSASILVVNPSNANGLPQSTISLAGFADSDGLPEMAHMIRIGRYVYVACQRLTNFAATNSSVVVVIDTQTDQVVDVDPSTPGVQAITLTLRNPVTSFDYDRAKGQLLIGCAGSFGALDGGVEAIDPYHFTSVGVRITEAQLGGDINDVAWHTTAHAYALVGNGSVNQLVVWNPATGL
;
A
#
# COMPACT_ATOMS: atom_id res chain seq x y z
N MET A 1 -68.28 -55.75 -18.57
CA MET A 1 -67.37 -56.44 -19.51
C MET A 1 -66.62 -55.39 -20.32
N ARG A 2 -65.40 -55.04 -19.93
CA ARG A 2 -64.54 -54.19 -20.75
C ARG A 2 -63.14 -54.81 -20.83
N SER A 3 -62.77 -55.01 -22.08
CA SER A 3 -61.64 -55.74 -22.60
C SER A 3 -60.34 -54.97 -22.42
N LEU A 4 -59.28 -55.72 -22.11
CA LEU A 4 -57.87 -55.32 -22.15
C LEU A 4 -57.44 -54.91 -23.57
N ARG A 5 -56.53 -53.93 -23.67
CA ARG A 5 -55.12 -54.07 -24.13
C ARG A 5 -54.53 -52.69 -24.50
N SER A 6 -53.40 -52.38 -23.85
CA SER A 6 -52.40 -51.35 -24.19
C SER A 6 -51.55 -51.79 -25.40
N PRO A 7 -50.53 -51.05 -25.91
CA PRO A 7 -50.10 -49.66 -25.69
C PRO A 7 -49.81 -48.89 -27.02
N ALA A 8 -49.57 -47.57 -26.96
CA ALA A 8 -48.84 -46.85 -28.00
C ALA A 8 -48.02 -45.71 -27.38
N ALA A 9 -46.75 -45.65 -27.79
CA ALA A 9 -45.67 -44.87 -27.24
C ALA A 9 -45.88 -43.35 -27.39
N ALA A 10 -45.62 -42.61 -26.32
CA ALA A 10 -45.38 -41.17 -26.38
C ALA A 10 -43.87 -40.93 -26.45
N LEU A 11 -43.41 -40.36 -27.56
CA LEU A 11 -42.06 -39.83 -27.72
C LEU A 11 -41.91 -38.61 -26.79
N SER A 12 -41.11 -38.73 -25.73
CA SER A 12 -40.60 -37.58 -24.97
C SER A 12 -39.20 -37.25 -25.46
N ALA A 13 -39.05 -36.07 -26.06
CA ALA A 13 -37.76 -35.55 -26.50
C ALA A 13 -36.86 -35.27 -25.28
N LEU A 14 -35.73 -35.98 -25.19
CA LEU A 14 -34.63 -35.64 -24.29
C LEU A 14 -33.94 -34.37 -24.82
N GLY A 15 -34.17 -33.23 -24.17
CA GLY A 15 -33.32 -32.05 -24.30
C GLY A 15 -32.09 -32.22 -23.43
N LEU A 16 -30.93 -32.50 -24.04
CA LEU A 16 -29.64 -32.52 -23.37
C LEU A 16 -29.15 -31.07 -23.20
N SER A 17 -29.43 -30.43 -22.06
CA SER A 17 -28.84 -29.11 -21.75
C SER A 17 -27.39 -29.30 -21.31
N LEU A 18 -26.47 -29.09 -22.25
CA LEU A 18 -25.04 -28.96 -21.98
C LEU A 18 -24.79 -27.62 -21.29
N ALA A 19 -24.72 -27.62 -19.96
CA ALA A 19 -24.31 -26.46 -19.19
C ALA A 19 -22.79 -26.26 -19.35
N LEU A 20 -22.40 -25.49 -20.37
CA LEU A 20 -21.02 -25.07 -20.60
C LEU A 20 -20.60 -24.15 -19.45
N HIS A 21 -19.88 -24.69 -18.47
CA HIS A 21 -19.20 -23.89 -17.46
C HIS A 21 -18.08 -23.11 -18.16
N LEU A 22 -18.34 -21.83 -18.49
CA LEU A 22 -17.26 -20.89 -18.75
C LEU A 22 -16.48 -20.71 -17.44
N ALA A 23 -15.45 -21.53 -17.26
CA ALA A 23 -14.36 -21.16 -16.38
C ALA A 23 -13.79 -19.84 -16.91
N ALA A 24 -14.02 -18.75 -16.19
CA ALA A 24 -13.34 -17.49 -16.46
C ALA A 24 -11.84 -17.79 -16.38
N ALA A 25 -11.17 -17.79 -17.54
CA ALA A 25 -9.72 -17.82 -17.58
C ALA A 25 -9.24 -16.52 -16.91
N TYR A 26 -8.78 -16.64 -15.66
CA TYR A 26 -8.05 -15.56 -15.02
C TYR A 26 -6.86 -15.23 -15.94
N PRO A 27 -6.67 -13.96 -16.32
CA PRO A 27 -5.47 -13.60 -17.07
C PRO A 27 -4.27 -14.00 -16.22
N VAL A 28 -3.43 -14.87 -16.77
CA VAL A 28 -2.12 -15.17 -16.20
C VAL A 28 -1.42 -13.82 -16.05
N ALA A 29 -1.21 -13.39 -14.81
CA ALA A 29 -0.46 -12.16 -14.55
C ALA A 29 0.87 -12.26 -15.29
N ALA A 30 1.20 -11.27 -16.11
CA ALA A 30 2.48 -11.23 -16.80
C ALA A 30 3.58 -11.39 -15.75
N ALA A 31 4.49 -12.35 -15.96
CA ALA A 31 5.57 -12.59 -15.02
C ALA A 31 6.39 -11.31 -14.82
N GLU A 32 6.70 -10.98 -13.56
CA GLU A 32 7.61 -9.90 -13.26
C GLU A 32 9.00 -10.25 -13.83
N THR A 33 9.53 -9.37 -14.68
CA THR A 33 10.82 -9.62 -15.36
C THR A 33 11.96 -8.76 -14.82
N LYS A 34 11.62 -7.71 -14.07
CA LYS A 34 12.56 -6.72 -13.54
C LYS A 34 12.19 -6.36 -12.11
N ALA A 35 13.20 -6.16 -11.28
CA ALA A 35 13.08 -5.44 -10.01
C ALA A 35 13.78 -4.08 -10.14
N PHE A 36 13.17 -3.04 -9.60
CA PHE A 36 13.75 -1.71 -9.51
C PHE A 36 14.11 -1.43 -8.05
N ALA A 37 15.32 -0.94 -7.84
CA ALA A 37 15.82 -0.56 -6.53
C ALA A 37 16.11 0.94 -6.52
N PHE A 38 15.55 1.63 -5.55
CA PHE A 38 16.05 2.94 -5.14
C PHE A 38 17.31 2.73 -4.29
N THR A 39 18.34 3.51 -4.56
CA THR A 39 19.60 3.52 -3.82
C THR A 39 19.98 4.96 -3.48
N SER A 40 20.58 5.15 -2.31
CA SER A 40 20.98 6.48 -1.83
C SER A 40 22.22 6.38 -0.96
N ASP A 41 23.05 7.42 -1.02
CA ASP A 41 24.16 7.66 -0.09
C ASP A 41 23.83 8.79 0.91
N PHE A 42 22.54 9.10 1.05
CA PHE A 42 21.95 10.21 1.82
C PHE A 42 22.24 11.61 1.25
N SER A 43 23.08 11.75 0.22
CA SER A 43 23.35 13.01 -0.48
C SER A 43 22.74 13.04 -1.88
N THR A 44 22.76 11.90 -2.55
CA THR A 44 22.24 11.66 -3.90
C THR A 44 21.42 10.37 -3.94
N GLY A 45 20.45 10.32 -4.84
CA GLY A 45 19.63 9.14 -5.07
C GLY A 45 19.75 8.64 -6.51
N SER A 46 19.69 7.33 -6.70
CA SER A 46 19.64 6.69 -8.01
C SER A 46 18.65 5.53 -8.05
N LEU A 47 18.21 5.19 -9.25
CA LEU A 47 17.50 3.94 -9.52
C LEU A 47 18.46 2.95 -10.15
N SER A 48 18.37 1.70 -9.72
CA SER A 48 19.03 0.54 -10.33
C SER A 48 17.98 -0.48 -10.74
N VAL A 49 18.31 -1.34 -11.70
CA VAL A 49 17.40 -2.39 -12.20
C VAL A 49 18.09 -3.74 -12.21
N ALA A 50 17.39 -4.76 -11.74
CA ALA A 50 17.81 -6.15 -11.80
C ALA A 50 16.89 -6.95 -12.72
N ASN A 51 17.44 -7.74 -13.63
CA ASN A 51 16.69 -8.74 -14.37
C ASN A 51 16.42 -9.94 -13.44
N LEU A 52 15.15 -10.31 -13.27
CA LEU A 52 14.78 -11.36 -12.31
C LEU A 52 15.13 -12.78 -12.79
N ALA A 53 15.26 -13.00 -14.10
CA ALA A 53 15.65 -14.29 -14.67
C ALA A 53 17.17 -14.51 -14.63
N THR A 54 17.95 -13.53 -15.09
CA THR A 54 19.41 -13.64 -15.21
C THR A 54 20.16 -13.14 -13.97
N ARG A 55 19.47 -12.41 -13.08
CA ARG A 55 20.05 -11.69 -11.93
C ARG A 55 21.07 -10.62 -12.32
N ALA A 56 21.13 -10.25 -13.60
CA ALA A 56 21.98 -9.16 -14.07
C ALA A 56 21.47 -7.83 -13.52
N VAL A 57 22.38 -6.99 -13.01
CA VAL A 57 22.07 -5.68 -12.45
C VAL A 57 22.69 -4.59 -13.32
N THR A 58 21.87 -3.64 -13.73
CA THR A 58 22.32 -2.37 -14.29
C THR A 58 22.10 -1.29 -13.24
N LYS A 59 23.19 -0.70 -12.76
CA LYS A 59 23.16 0.30 -11.69
C LYS A 59 22.96 1.71 -12.25
N ASP A 60 22.43 2.58 -11.41
CA ASP A 60 22.38 4.03 -11.64
C ASP A 60 21.76 4.44 -12.98
N VAL A 61 20.66 3.79 -13.35
CA VAL A 61 19.96 4.00 -14.64
C VAL A 61 19.20 5.32 -14.70
N ALA A 62 18.87 5.93 -13.56
CA ALA A 62 18.24 7.24 -13.47
C ALA A 62 18.58 7.91 -12.13
N SER A 63 18.64 9.24 -12.12
CA SER A 63 18.80 10.04 -10.90
C SER A 63 17.45 10.38 -10.27
N VAL A 64 17.39 10.33 -8.94
CA VAL A 64 16.22 10.63 -8.12
C VAL A 64 16.65 11.39 -6.86
N ASN A 65 15.69 11.85 -6.04
CA ASN A 65 16.00 12.44 -4.73
C ASN A 65 16.67 11.41 -3.80
N SER A 66 17.52 11.87 -2.88
CA SER A 66 18.24 11.02 -1.92
C SER A 66 17.34 10.42 -0.81
N ASP A 67 16.11 10.90 -0.69
CA ASP A 67 15.01 10.33 0.09
C ASP A 67 13.80 10.14 -0.85
N ALA A 68 13.57 8.91 -1.28
CA ALA A 68 12.54 8.59 -2.25
C ALA A 68 11.82 7.28 -1.94
N ALA A 69 10.56 7.20 -2.37
CA ALA A 69 9.83 5.95 -2.49
C ALA A 69 9.48 5.67 -3.96
N LEU A 70 9.28 4.39 -4.30
CA LEU A 70 8.98 3.97 -5.66
C LEU A 70 7.63 3.28 -5.75
N ARG A 71 6.86 3.62 -6.78
CA ARG A 71 5.60 2.98 -7.17
C ARG A 71 5.61 2.66 -8.66
N TYR A 72 4.96 1.57 -9.04
CA TYR A 72 4.77 1.21 -10.45
C TYR A 72 3.29 1.27 -10.81
N PHE A 73 2.95 1.98 -11.88
CA PHE A 73 1.58 2.07 -12.36
C PHE A 73 1.52 2.39 -13.85
N GLY A 74 0.61 1.72 -14.57
CA GLY A 74 0.35 2.04 -15.98
C GLY A 74 1.57 1.94 -16.89
N GLY A 75 2.52 1.05 -16.60
CA GLY A 75 3.74 0.91 -17.41
C GLY A 75 4.91 1.79 -16.98
N LEU A 76 4.71 2.67 -15.98
CA LEU A 76 5.67 3.70 -15.60
C LEU A 76 6.08 3.57 -14.13
N LEU A 77 7.27 4.09 -13.83
CA LEU A 77 7.77 4.25 -12.48
C LEU A 77 7.40 5.64 -11.98
N TYR A 78 6.82 5.71 -10.79
CA TYR A 78 6.50 6.94 -10.08
C TYR A 78 7.39 6.99 -8.84
N VAL A 79 8.36 7.91 -8.90
CA VAL A 79 9.26 8.21 -7.79
C VAL A 79 8.61 9.32 -6.97
N VAL A 80 8.32 9.01 -5.71
CA VAL A 80 7.89 9.98 -4.71
C VAL A 80 9.15 10.58 -4.11
N ASN A 81 9.58 11.72 -4.64
CA ASN A 81 10.74 12.45 -4.13
C ASN A 81 10.29 13.21 -2.87
N ARG A 82 10.80 12.79 -1.71
CA ARG A 82 10.36 13.23 -0.39
C ARG A 82 10.98 14.58 -0.03
N LEU A 83 11.34 14.82 1.24
CA LEU A 83 11.87 16.11 1.66
C LEU A 83 13.30 16.36 1.17
N GLY A 84 13.64 17.63 0.90
CA GLY A 84 15.01 18.08 0.67
C GLY A 84 15.28 18.59 -0.75
N THR A 85 16.56 18.64 -1.13
CA THR A 85 16.98 19.17 -2.44
C THR A 85 16.42 18.34 -3.58
N MET A 86 15.72 18.96 -4.54
CA MET A 86 14.99 18.26 -5.62
C MET A 86 13.83 17.38 -5.11
N GLY A 87 13.34 17.64 -3.90
CA GLY A 87 12.24 16.94 -3.25
C GLY A 87 10.86 17.52 -3.56
N ASP A 88 9.87 17.12 -2.77
CA ASP A 88 8.49 17.62 -2.78
C ASP A 88 7.79 17.50 -4.14
N ASN A 89 8.05 16.42 -4.85
CA ASN A 89 7.52 16.17 -6.19
C ASN A 89 7.31 14.69 -6.48
N ILE A 90 6.51 14.44 -7.51
CA ILE A 90 6.42 13.13 -8.16
C ILE A 90 7.20 13.22 -9.47
N GLN A 91 8.19 12.35 -9.64
CA GLN A 91 8.96 12.17 -10.87
C GLN A 91 8.52 10.86 -11.53
N VAL A 92 8.18 10.91 -12.81
CA VAL A 92 7.68 9.76 -13.57
C VAL A 92 8.74 9.34 -14.58
N ILE A 93 9.15 8.08 -14.52
CA ILE A 93 10.23 7.51 -15.32
C ILE A 93 9.67 6.39 -16.21
N ASP A 94 10.07 6.42 -17.48
CA ASP A 94 9.82 5.31 -18.41
C ASP A 94 10.83 4.18 -18.16
N PRO A 95 10.41 2.97 -17.74
CA PRO A 95 11.32 1.87 -17.42
C PRO A 95 12.01 1.22 -18.63
N SER A 96 11.68 1.64 -19.86
CA SER A 96 12.32 1.18 -21.09
C SER A 96 13.51 2.04 -21.52
N THR A 97 13.45 3.35 -21.23
CA THR A 97 14.47 4.34 -21.61
C THR A 97 15.20 4.93 -20.39
N PHE A 98 14.62 4.75 -19.21
CA PHE A 98 15.00 5.39 -17.94
C PHE A 98 14.94 6.92 -17.95
N ALA A 99 14.29 7.50 -18.96
CA ALA A 99 14.07 8.94 -19.04
C ALA A 99 12.95 9.37 -18.08
N THR A 100 13.14 10.53 -17.45
CA THR A 100 12.04 11.23 -16.78
C THR A 100 11.09 11.78 -17.85
N VAL A 101 9.86 11.28 -17.86
CA VAL A 101 8.83 11.67 -18.82
C VAL A 101 7.88 12.73 -18.28
N ARG A 102 7.76 12.84 -16.95
CA ARG A 102 6.98 13.88 -16.26
C ARG A 102 7.59 14.16 -14.89
N GLN A 103 7.45 15.38 -14.40
CA GLN A 103 7.76 15.71 -13.01
C GLN A 103 6.88 16.87 -12.57
N PHE A 104 6.29 16.79 -11.38
CA PHE A 104 5.40 17.83 -10.87
C PHE A 104 5.48 17.95 -9.35
N SER A 105 5.43 19.20 -8.87
CA SER A 105 5.44 19.47 -7.43
C SER A 105 4.12 19.05 -6.78
N VAL A 106 4.21 18.64 -5.51
CA VAL A 106 3.06 18.33 -4.65
C VAL A 106 2.94 19.28 -3.45
N GLY A 107 3.70 20.38 -3.49
CA GLY A 107 3.74 21.46 -2.51
C GLY A 107 5.10 21.53 -1.81
N ASN A 108 5.71 22.71 -1.78
CA ASN A 108 7.01 22.92 -1.13
C ASN A 108 6.94 22.60 0.38
N GLY A 109 7.89 21.83 0.88
CA GLY A 109 7.94 21.37 2.27
C GLY A 109 6.85 20.34 2.64
N SER A 110 6.11 19.82 1.65
CA SER A 110 5.02 18.88 1.93
C SER A 110 5.49 17.48 2.30
N ASN A 111 6.74 17.12 1.98
CA ASN A 111 7.38 15.85 2.27
C ASN A 111 6.46 14.66 1.89
N PRO A 112 6.16 14.46 0.60
CA PRO A 112 5.26 13.41 0.18
C PRO A 112 5.78 12.04 0.59
N GLN A 113 4.90 11.12 0.97
CA GLN A 113 5.31 9.80 1.48
C GLN A 113 4.90 8.66 0.55
N ASP A 114 3.78 8.82 -0.15
CA ASP A 114 3.23 7.80 -1.02
C ASP A 114 2.34 8.40 -2.12
N ILE A 115 2.12 7.62 -3.19
CA ILE A 115 1.13 7.87 -4.23
C ILE A 115 0.31 6.61 -4.50
N VAL A 116 -1.02 6.74 -4.43
CA VAL A 116 -1.96 5.65 -4.73
C VAL A 116 -2.88 6.02 -5.89
N PHE A 117 -3.01 5.10 -6.84
CA PHE A 117 -3.72 5.33 -8.09
C PHE A 117 -5.19 4.88 -8.01
N VAL A 118 -6.11 5.82 -8.20
CA VAL A 118 -7.55 5.55 -8.29
C VAL A 118 -7.92 5.19 -9.74
N SER A 119 -7.31 5.88 -10.71
CA SER A 119 -7.42 5.60 -12.15
C SER A 119 -6.18 6.13 -12.89
N SER A 120 -6.16 6.03 -14.22
CA SER A 120 -5.11 6.65 -15.04
C SER A 120 -5.06 8.17 -14.94
N THR A 121 -6.13 8.81 -14.48
CA THR A 121 -6.27 10.28 -14.44
C THR A 121 -6.56 10.82 -13.03
N LYS A 122 -6.46 9.98 -12.01
CA LYS A 122 -6.67 10.36 -10.61
C LYS A 122 -5.79 9.52 -9.69
N ALA A 123 -4.98 10.19 -8.89
CA ALA A 123 -4.18 9.59 -7.83
C ALA A 123 -4.20 10.48 -6.58
N TYR A 124 -3.96 9.85 -5.43
CA TYR A 124 -3.80 10.52 -4.14
C TYR A 124 -2.34 10.52 -3.75
N VAL A 125 -1.86 11.63 -3.20
CA VAL A 125 -0.51 11.76 -2.66
C VAL A 125 -0.62 12.12 -1.17
N SER A 126 -0.03 11.29 -0.33
CA SER A 126 0.12 11.57 1.10
C SER A 126 1.26 12.56 1.30
N ARG A 127 1.06 13.52 2.21
CA ARG A 127 1.98 14.63 2.45
C ARG A 127 2.23 14.74 3.94
N TYR A 128 3.42 14.34 4.37
CA TYR A 128 3.78 14.28 5.79
C TYR A 128 3.68 15.65 6.46
N GLY A 129 4.13 16.70 5.77
CA GLY A 129 4.10 18.09 6.24
C GLY A 129 2.79 18.83 5.97
N SER A 130 1.67 18.12 5.79
CA SER A 130 0.37 18.71 5.49
C SER A 130 -0.76 17.97 6.20
N ALA A 131 -1.87 18.66 6.50
CA ALA A 131 -3.09 18.07 7.01
C ALA A 131 -4.08 17.61 5.91
N SER A 132 -3.63 17.48 4.65
CA SER A 132 -4.49 17.06 3.55
C SER A 132 -3.77 16.20 2.52
N ILE A 133 -4.47 15.19 2.02
CA ILE A 133 -4.10 14.45 0.81
C ILE A 133 -4.22 15.39 -0.39
N LEU A 134 -3.26 15.32 -1.32
CA LEU A 134 -3.36 15.98 -2.62
C LEU A 134 -3.95 15.02 -3.66
N VAL A 135 -5.01 15.44 -4.34
CA VAL A 135 -5.55 14.70 -5.49
C VAL A 135 -4.92 15.27 -6.76
N VAL A 136 -4.31 14.41 -7.57
CA VAL A 136 -3.58 14.80 -8.80
C VAL A 136 -4.04 13.99 -10.00
N ASN A 137 -3.85 14.54 -11.20
CA ASN A 137 -3.95 13.78 -12.43
C ASN A 137 -2.55 13.29 -12.86
N PRO A 138 -2.20 12.00 -12.68
CA PRO A 138 -0.86 11.48 -12.93
C PRO A 138 -0.51 11.31 -14.42
N SER A 139 -1.49 11.44 -15.34
CA SER A 139 -1.25 11.41 -16.78
C SER A 139 -1.03 12.79 -17.39
N ASN A 140 -1.29 13.87 -16.64
CA ASN A 140 -1.04 15.24 -17.11
C ASN A 140 0.45 15.58 -16.98
N ALA A 141 1.01 16.25 -17.99
CA ALA A 141 2.43 16.67 -18.01
C ALA A 141 2.84 17.48 -16.78
N ASN A 142 1.95 18.33 -16.27
CA ASN A 142 2.22 19.18 -15.10
C ASN A 142 1.63 18.62 -13.80
N GLY A 143 1.05 17.41 -13.83
CA GLY A 143 0.43 16.76 -12.68
C GLY A 143 -0.58 17.63 -11.93
N LEU A 144 -1.33 18.46 -12.66
CA LEU A 144 -2.20 19.50 -12.09
C LEU A 144 -3.00 18.96 -10.90
N PRO A 145 -2.88 19.60 -9.71
CA PRO A 145 -3.75 19.33 -8.59
C PRO A 145 -5.21 19.45 -9.01
N GLN A 146 -6.02 18.45 -8.66
CA GLN A 146 -7.45 18.44 -8.92
C GLN A 146 -8.22 18.98 -7.71
N SER A 147 -7.79 18.60 -6.51
CA SER A 147 -8.42 18.96 -5.23
C SER A 147 -7.54 18.49 -4.06
N THR A 148 -8.04 18.69 -2.84
CA THR A 148 -7.47 18.10 -1.63
C THR A 148 -8.54 17.40 -0.81
N ILE A 149 -8.14 16.38 -0.03
CA ILE A 149 -9.00 15.72 0.95
C ILE A 149 -8.41 16.02 2.34
N SER A 150 -9.19 16.66 3.20
CA SER A 150 -8.73 17.08 4.53
C SER A 150 -8.69 15.91 5.49
N LEU A 151 -7.55 15.72 6.15
CA LEU A 151 -7.34 14.80 7.26
C LEU A 151 -7.04 15.55 8.57
N ALA A 152 -7.30 16.86 8.63
CA ALA A 152 -7.02 17.70 9.79
C ALA A 152 -7.72 17.24 11.08
N GLY A 153 -8.86 16.55 10.97
CA GLY A 153 -9.56 15.97 12.12
C GLY A 153 -8.80 14.83 12.82
N PHE A 154 -7.75 14.28 12.18
CA PHE A 154 -6.92 13.20 12.72
C PHE A 154 -5.53 13.68 13.16
N ALA A 155 -5.27 14.99 13.06
CA ALA A 155 -4.01 15.57 13.48
C ALA A 155 -3.80 15.45 15.00
N ASP A 156 -2.54 15.57 15.43
CA ASP A 156 -2.22 15.79 16.84
C ASP A 156 -2.10 17.31 17.16
N SER A 157 -1.52 17.64 18.31
CA SER A 157 -1.31 19.00 18.77
C SER A 157 -0.59 19.95 17.81
N ASP A 158 0.24 19.44 16.89
CA ASP A 158 0.95 20.28 15.92
C ASP A 158 0.13 20.56 14.64
N GLY A 159 -1.07 20.01 14.55
CA GLY A 159 -1.98 20.18 13.42
C GLY A 159 -1.66 19.28 12.22
N LEU A 160 -0.73 18.34 12.36
CA LEU A 160 -0.39 17.36 11.34
C LEU A 160 -0.78 15.94 11.79
N PRO A 161 -1.27 15.10 10.85
CA PRO A 161 -1.51 13.68 11.09
C PRO A 161 -0.34 12.79 10.69
N GLU A 162 0.73 13.35 10.10
CA GLU A 162 1.87 12.61 9.51
C GLU A 162 1.40 11.48 8.58
N MET A 163 0.63 11.83 7.54
CA MET A 163 0.19 10.85 6.54
C MET A 163 1.41 10.23 5.86
N ALA A 164 1.58 8.93 6.04
CA ALA A 164 2.67 8.14 5.52
C ALA A 164 2.20 7.25 4.37
N HIS A 165 2.14 5.94 4.60
CA HIS A 165 1.89 4.95 3.56
C HIS A 165 0.41 4.80 3.25
N MET A 166 0.11 4.44 2.00
CA MET A 166 -1.25 4.25 1.53
C MET A 166 -1.41 2.95 0.73
N ILE A 167 -2.60 2.37 0.78
CA ILE A 167 -2.99 1.24 -0.08
C ILE A 167 -4.45 1.36 -0.50
N ARG A 168 -4.76 0.93 -1.72
CA ARG A 168 -6.14 0.85 -2.21
C ARG A 168 -6.64 -0.59 -2.18
N ILE A 169 -7.77 -0.81 -1.50
CA ILE A 169 -8.53 -2.06 -1.56
C ILE A 169 -9.94 -1.75 -2.08
N GLY A 170 -10.21 -2.18 -3.32
CA GLY A 170 -11.47 -1.91 -4.00
C GLY A 170 -11.75 -0.41 -4.13
N ARG A 171 -12.84 0.07 -3.52
CA ARG A 171 -13.23 1.49 -3.55
C ARG A 171 -12.54 2.34 -2.48
N TYR A 172 -11.85 1.73 -1.52
CA TYR A 172 -11.29 2.43 -0.37
C TYR A 172 -9.78 2.59 -0.47
N VAL A 173 -9.28 3.74 -0.04
CA VAL A 173 -7.86 3.97 0.22
C VAL A 173 -7.65 4.07 1.72
N TYR A 174 -6.67 3.34 2.23
CA TYR A 174 -6.24 3.33 3.61
C TYR A 174 -4.99 4.19 3.71
N VAL A 175 -4.97 5.13 4.66
CA VAL A 175 -3.87 6.06 4.88
C VAL A 175 -3.35 5.87 6.29
N ALA A 176 -2.13 5.37 6.43
CA ALA A 176 -1.46 5.30 7.73
C ALA A 176 -1.02 6.70 8.16
N CYS A 177 -1.40 7.10 9.38
CA CYS A 177 -1.08 8.39 9.99
C CYS A 177 -0.27 8.13 11.26
N GLN A 178 0.96 8.65 11.34
CA GLN A 178 1.85 8.34 12.44
C GLN A 178 1.47 9.06 13.73
N ARG A 179 1.03 10.33 13.66
CA ARG A 179 0.64 11.15 14.82
C ARG A 179 1.81 11.38 15.78
N LEU A 180 2.95 11.80 15.25
CA LEU A 180 4.19 11.97 16.02
C LEU A 180 4.29 13.36 16.62
N THR A 181 4.48 13.43 17.94
CA THR A 181 4.75 14.71 18.61
C THR A 181 6.26 14.90 18.75
N ASN A 182 6.82 15.93 18.12
CA ASN A 182 8.28 16.17 18.08
C ASN A 182 9.09 14.93 17.64
N PHE A 183 8.61 14.24 16.60
CA PHE A 183 9.20 12.98 16.08
C PHE A 183 9.11 11.78 17.04
N ALA A 184 8.42 11.90 18.18
CA ALA A 184 8.23 10.81 19.12
C ALA A 184 6.88 10.12 18.91
N ALA A 185 6.88 8.79 18.98
CA ALA A 185 5.70 7.94 18.86
C ALA A 185 4.87 7.94 20.16
N THR A 186 4.34 9.09 20.56
CA THR A 186 3.62 9.25 21.84
C THR A 186 2.11 9.07 21.71
N ASN A 187 1.53 9.36 20.54
CA ASN A 187 0.10 9.22 20.31
C ASN A 187 -0.22 7.85 19.69
N SER A 188 -1.48 7.41 19.84
CA SER A 188 -2.00 6.31 19.04
C SER A 188 -1.98 6.69 17.56
N SER A 189 -1.37 5.84 16.74
CA SER A 189 -1.43 5.96 15.29
C SER A 189 -2.79 5.47 14.78
N VAL A 190 -3.18 5.95 13.60
CA VAL A 190 -4.49 5.62 13.01
C VAL A 190 -4.36 5.30 11.54
N VAL A 191 -5.32 4.57 11.00
CA VAL A 191 -5.51 4.39 9.56
C VAL A 191 -6.82 5.04 9.14
N VAL A 192 -6.71 6.13 8.38
CA VAL A 192 -7.87 6.85 7.84
C VAL A 192 -8.33 6.15 6.57
N VAL A 193 -9.63 5.98 6.41
CA VAL A 193 -10.24 5.34 5.24
C VAL A 193 -10.89 6.42 4.36
N ILE A 194 -10.53 6.45 3.08
CA ILE A 194 -11.06 7.38 2.08
C ILE A 194 -11.87 6.59 1.05
N ASP A 195 -13.09 7.05 0.78
CA ASP A 195 -13.91 6.55 -0.31
C ASP A 195 -13.55 7.23 -1.63
N THR A 196 -13.03 6.46 -2.58
CA THR A 196 -12.54 6.98 -3.87
C THR A 196 -13.64 7.49 -4.79
N GLN A 197 -14.89 7.12 -4.55
CA GLN A 197 -16.03 7.58 -5.34
C GLN A 197 -16.47 9.00 -4.96
N THR A 198 -16.33 9.35 -3.68
CA THR A 198 -16.82 10.62 -3.12
C THR A 198 -15.69 11.57 -2.71
N ASP A 199 -14.44 11.10 -2.66
CA ASP A 199 -13.30 11.83 -2.10
C ASP A 199 -13.54 12.29 -0.66
N GLN A 200 -14.30 11.50 0.11
CA GLN A 200 -14.60 11.77 1.52
C GLN A 200 -13.96 10.72 2.43
N VAL A 201 -13.61 11.16 3.63
CA VAL A 201 -13.24 10.24 4.70
C VAL A 201 -14.47 9.45 5.12
N VAL A 202 -14.29 8.15 5.28
CA VAL A 202 -15.29 7.23 5.82
C VAL A 202 -15.20 7.26 7.33
N ASP A 203 -16.34 7.48 7.98
CA ASP A 203 -16.48 7.25 9.41
C ASP A 203 -16.56 5.75 9.68
N VAL A 204 -15.50 5.18 10.26
CA VAL A 204 -15.41 3.72 10.46
C VAL A 204 -16.19 3.25 11.69
N ASP A 205 -16.62 4.15 12.56
CA ASP A 205 -17.49 3.87 13.69
C ASP A 205 -18.54 4.98 13.86
N PRO A 206 -19.64 4.92 13.08
CA PRO A 206 -20.69 5.93 13.11
C PRO A 206 -21.51 5.94 14.41
N SER A 207 -21.25 5.00 15.33
CA SER A 207 -21.89 5.00 16.65
C SER A 207 -21.18 5.95 17.63
N THR A 208 -19.94 6.33 17.33
CA THR A 208 -19.15 7.29 18.10
C THR A 208 -19.29 8.69 17.47
N PRO A 209 -19.54 9.76 18.25
CA PRO A 209 -19.66 11.11 17.69
C PRO A 209 -18.40 11.58 16.95
N GLY A 210 -18.59 12.08 15.72
CA GLY A 210 -17.52 12.56 14.85
C GLY A 210 -16.97 11.47 13.93
N VAL A 211 -16.16 11.87 12.94
CA VAL A 211 -15.61 10.91 11.96
C VAL A 211 -14.47 10.12 12.60
N GLN A 212 -14.64 8.81 12.75
CA GLN A 212 -13.62 7.93 13.31
C GLN A 212 -12.70 7.34 12.24
N ALA A 213 -11.46 7.03 12.65
CA ALA A 213 -10.49 6.26 11.88
C ALA A 213 -10.23 4.91 12.57
N ILE A 214 -9.52 4.00 11.89
CA ILE A 214 -9.10 2.73 12.49
C ILE A 214 -7.95 3.02 13.44
N THR A 215 -8.16 2.84 14.75
CA THR A 215 -7.07 2.99 15.74
C THR A 215 -6.16 1.76 15.70
N LEU A 216 -4.86 1.99 15.59
CA LEU A 216 -3.84 0.94 15.69
C LEU A 216 -3.48 0.65 17.15
N THR A 217 -3.08 -0.59 17.40
CA THR A 217 -2.53 -1.06 18.68
C THR A 217 -1.09 -0.61 18.84
N LEU A 218 -0.31 -0.67 17.75
CA LEU A 218 1.05 -0.19 17.64
C LEU A 218 1.09 1.27 17.16
N ARG A 219 2.26 1.88 17.28
CA ARG A 219 2.50 3.28 16.92
C ARG A 219 3.58 3.40 15.86
N ASN A 220 3.62 4.54 15.18
CA ASN A 220 4.62 4.86 14.17
C ASN A 220 4.66 3.82 13.03
N PRO A 221 3.59 3.69 12.22
CA PRO A 221 3.60 2.89 11.00
C PRO A 221 4.65 3.42 10.01
N VAL A 222 5.67 2.60 9.71
CA VAL A 222 6.84 2.98 8.89
C VAL A 222 6.99 2.20 7.59
N THR A 223 6.19 1.15 7.38
CA THR A 223 6.27 0.33 6.17
C THR A 223 5.16 0.66 5.20
N SER A 224 5.36 0.33 3.92
CA SER A 224 4.22 0.20 3.01
C SER A 224 3.27 -0.88 3.55
N PHE A 225 1.98 -0.74 3.27
CA PHE A 225 1.04 -1.83 3.54
C PHE A 225 1.35 -3.01 2.63
N ASP A 226 1.24 -4.22 3.17
CA ASP A 226 1.13 -5.44 2.37
C ASP A 226 -0.22 -6.12 2.61
N TYR A 227 -0.54 -7.14 1.81
CA TYR A 227 -1.82 -7.81 1.82
C TYR A 227 -1.67 -9.31 2.04
N ASP A 228 -2.13 -9.77 3.20
CA ASP A 228 -2.33 -11.18 3.49
C ASP A 228 -3.55 -11.66 2.70
N ARG A 229 -3.27 -12.20 1.50
CA ARG A 229 -4.30 -12.69 0.57
C ARG A 229 -5.09 -13.87 1.12
N ALA A 230 -4.52 -14.64 2.05
CA ALA A 230 -5.19 -15.79 2.61
C ALA A 230 -6.23 -15.41 3.66
N LYS A 231 -5.96 -14.35 4.44
CA LYS A 231 -6.90 -13.84 5.45
C LYS A 231 -7.72 -12.64 4.97
N GLY A 232 -7.36 -12.04 3.85
CA GLY A 232 -7.97 -10.81 3.35
C GLY A 232 -7.66 -9.60 4.25
N GLN A 233 -6.45 -9.54 4.81
CA GLN A 233 -6.05 -8.54 5.79
C GLN A 233 -4.92 -7.67 5.27
N LEU A 234 -4.91 -6.40 5.64
CA LEU A 234 -3.74 -5.53 5.45
C LEU A 234 -2.73 -5.81 6.56
N LEU A 235 -1.45 -5.79 6.23
CA LEU A 235 -0.34 -5.85 7.17
C LEU A 235 0.42 -4.52 7.12
N ILE A 236 0.79 -3.99 8.27
CA ILE A 236 1.64 -2.79 8.37
C ILE A 236 2.66 -2.95 9.48
N GLY A 237 3.91 -2.61 9.20
CA GLY A 237 4.97 -2.55 10.19
C GLY A 237 4.97 -1.21 10.90
N CYS A 238 4.99 -1.27 12.22
CA CYS A 238 4.96 -0.14 13.14
C CYS A 238 6.23 -0.21 13.99
N ALA A 239 7.06 0.83 13.97
CA ALA A 239 8.35 0.83 14.66
C ALA A 239 8.29 1.32 16.11
N GLY A 240 7.13 1.84 16.54
CA GLY A 240 7.00 2.47 17.86
C GLY A 240 8.12 3.50 18.09
N SER A 241 8.82 3.36 19.21
CA SER A 241 10.03 4.12 19.52
C SER A 241 11.26 3.31 19.13
N PHE A 242 12.05 3.82 18.17
CA PHE A 242 13.27 3.15 17.71
C PHE A 242 14.20 2.76 18.86
N GLY A 243 14.62 1.49 18.87
CA GLY A 243 15.48 0.88 19.89
C GLY A 243 14.75 0.38 21.13
N ALA A 244 13.44 0.61 21.26
CA ALA A 244 12.64 0.12 22.38
C ALA A 244 12.07 -1.29 22.12
N LEU A 245 12.02 -1.73 20.86
CA LEU A 245 11.37 -2.97 20.42
C LEU A 245 9.89 -3.06 20.85
N ASP A 246 9.19 -1.92 20.87
CA ASP A 246 7.77 -1.79 21.19
C ASP A 246 6.87 -1.75 19.94
N GLY A 247 7.43 -2.03 18.77
CA GLY A 247 6.76 -2.18 17.49
C GLY A 247 6.52 -3.63 17.07
N GLY A 248 6.25 -3.80 15.78
CA GLY A 248 5.95 -5.08 15.15
C GLY A 248 5.13 -4.95 13.88
N VAL A 249 4.54 -6.07 13.43
CA VAL A 249 3.56 -6.09 12.34
C VAL A 249 2.17 -6.16 12.93
N GLU A 250 1.31 -5.22 12.55
CA GLU A 250 -0.12 -5.21 12.90
C GLU A 250 -0.98 -5.59 11.69
N ALA A 251 -2.07 -6.31 11.93
CA ALA A 251 -3.04 -6.69 10.91
C ALA A 251 -4.31 -5.85 11.03
N ILE A 252 -4.90 -5.49 9.88
CA ILE A 252 -6.14 -4.73 9.79
C ILE A 252 -7.11 -5.50 8.91
N ASP A 253 -8.38 -5.54 9.30
CA ASP A 253 -9.49 -6.04 8.48
C ASP A 253 -10.05 -4.87 7.65
N PRO A 254 -9.82 -4.85 6.33
CA PRO A 254 -10.29 -3.77 5.45
C PRO A 254 -11.79 -3.88 5.12
N TYR A 255 -12.49 -4.91 5.57
CA TYR A 255 -13.93 -5.07 5.32
C TYR A 255 -14.77 -4.66 6.53
N HIS A 256 -14.20 -4.82 7.73
CA HIS A 256 -14.82 -4.38 8.99
C HIS A 256 -14.22 -3.10 9.56
N PHE A 257 -13.24 -2.51 8.87
CA PHE A 257 -12.53 -1.29 9.26
C PHE A 257 -12.02 -1.33 10.71
N THR A 258 -11.34 -2.40 11.07
CA THR A 258 -10.85 -2.61 12.43
C THR A 258 -9.44 -3.16 12.45
N SER A 259 -8.68 -2.83 13.48
CA SER A 259 -7.44 -3.55 13.76
C SER A 259 -7.77 -4.95 14.27
N VAL A 260 -7.03 -5.94 13.77
CA VAL A 260 -7.06 -7.33 14.23
C VAL A 260 -5.93 -7.60 15.25
N GLY A 261 -5.12 -6.57 15.53
CA GLY A 261 -4.03 -6.61 16.50
C GLY A 261 -2.69 -7.10 15.93
N VAL A 262 -1.73 -7.21 16.84
CA VAL A 262 -0.33 -7.51 16.54
C VAL A 262 -0.16 -8.97 16.09
N ARG A 263 0.53 -9.16 14.96
CA ARG A 263 0.85 -10.48 14.39
C ARG A 263 2.21 -11.00 14.87
N ILE A 264 3.18 -10.12 14.99
CA ILE A 264 4.52 -10.42 15.47
C ILE A 264 5.14 -9.13 15.99
N THR A 265 5.89 -9.20 17.09
CA THR A 265 6.56 -8.03 17.68
C THR A 265 7.99 -7.88 17.19
N GLU A 266 8.56 -6.68 17.30
CA GLU A 266 9.99 -6.44 17.08
C GLU A 266 10.87 -7.26 18.01
N ALA A 267 10.45 -7.45 19.27
CA ALA A 267 11.16 -8.32 20.21
C ALA A 267 11.26 -9.77 19.74
N GLN A 268 10.22 -10.27 19.04
CA GLN A 268 10.27 -11.59 18.39
C GLN A 268 11.18 -11.54 17.15
N LEU A 269 11.06 -10.52 16.31
CA LEU A 269 11.85 -10.38 15.08
C LEU A 269 13.34 -10.09 15.35
N GLY A 270 13.70 -9.59 16.53
CA GLY A 270 15.08 -9.31 16.94
C GLY A 270 15.61 -7.91 16.54
N GLY A 271 14.74 -6.96 16.20
CA GLY A 271 15.12 -5.60 15.86
C GLY A 271 13.93 -4.72 15.48
N ASP A 272 14.17 -3.41 15.34
CA ASP A 272 13.19 -2.44 14.88
C ASP A 272 12.76 -2.75 13.44
N ILE A 273 11.46 -2.71 13.16
CA ILE A 273 10.93 -3.06 11.85
C ILE A 273 11.16 -1.94 10.83
N ASN A 274 11.69 -2.32 9.66
CA ASN A 274 11.96 -1.42 8.54
C ASN A 274 11.06 -1.72 7.34
N ASP A 275 10.69 -2.98 7.11
CA ASP A 275 9.80 -3.37 6.02
C ASP A 275 9.13 -4.72 6.29
N VAL A 276 8.03 -5.02 5.59
CA VAL A 276 7.30 -6.28 5.67
C VAL A 276 6.86 -6.75 4.28
N ALA A 277 7.00 -8.05 4.02
CA ALA A 277 6.52 -8.68 2.79
C ALA A 277 5.88 -10.05 3.07
N TRP A 278 4.61 -10.19 2.75
CA TRP A 278 3.84 -11.42 2.77
C TRP A 278 4.10 -12.26 1.52
N HIS A 279 4.22 -13.58 1.69
CA HIS A 279 4.37 -14.50 0.56
C HIS A 279 3.34 -15.64 0.59
N THR A 280 3.19 -16.32 1.72
CA THR A 280 2.22 -17.40 1.94
C THR A 280 1.67 -17.35 3.36
N THR A 281 0.69 -18.20 3.67
CA THR A 281 0.15 -18.35 5.04
C THR A 281 1.18 -18.76 6.09
N ALA A 282 2.29 -19.37 5.67
CA ALA A 282 3.33 -19.87 6.56
C ALA A 282 4.68 -19.16 6.39
N HIS A 283 4.80 -18.26 5.40
CA HIS A 283 6.04 -17.55 5.11
C HIS A 283 5.75 -16.10 4.75
N ALA A 284 6.28 -15.20 5.56
CA ALA A 284 6.45 -13.80 5.29
C ALA A 284 7.86 -13.38 5.72
N TYR A 285 8.23 -12.18 5.33
CA TYR A 285 9.52 -11.59 5.56
C TYR A 285 9.33 -10.28 6.31
N ALA A 286 10.23 -9.98 7.22
CA ALA A 286 10.40 -8.66 7.81
C ALA A 286 11.85 -8.24 7.63
N LEU A 287 12.08 -6.99 7.27
CA LEU A 287 13.40 -6.39 7.38
C LEU A 287 13.46 -5.70 8.74
N VAL A 288 14.43 -6.06 9.57
CA VAL A 288 14.63 -5.42 10.89
C VAL A 288 16.03 -4.86 11.02
N GLY A 289 16.19 -3.84 11.87
CA GLY A 289 17.47 -3.21 12.18
C GLY A 289 17.71 -3.09 13.67
N ASN A 290 18.97 -3.07 14.10
CA ASN A 290 19.35 -2.78 15.50
C ASN A 290 20.25 -1.54 15.61
N GLY A 291 20.16 -0.63 14.64
CA GLY A 291 21.03 0.53 14.49
C GLY A 291 22.43 0.24 13.94
N SER A 292 22.84 -1.03 13.80
CA SER A 292 24.14 -1.41 13.25
C SER A 292 24.05 -2.36 12.04
N VAL A 293 23.07 -3.25 12.04
CA VAL A 293 22.88 -4.26 10.99
C VAL A 293 21.40 -4.34 10.63
N ASN A 294 21.12 -4.42 9.33
CA ASN A 294 19.79 -4.80 8.82
C ASN A 294 19.76 -6.31 8.54
N GLN A 295 18.67 -6.98 8.91
CA GLN A 295 18.49 -8.41 8.79
C GLN A 295 17.14 -8.73 8.16
N LEU A 296 17.14 -9.68 7.21
CA LEU A 296 15.92 -10.26 6.68
C LEU A 296 15.51 -11.44 7.56
N VAL A 297 14.34 -11.35 8.17
CA VAL A 297 13.78 -12.35 9.08
C VAL A 297 12.58 -13.01 8.42
N VAL A 298 12.56 -14.34 8.41
CA VAL A 298 11.41 -15.12 7.96
C VAL A 298 10.51 -15.40 9.15
N TRP A 299 9.20 -15.20 8.99
CA TRP A 299 8.20 -15.45 10.02
C TRP A 299 6.92 -16.05 9.42
N ASN A 300 6.05 -16.61 10.26
CA ASN A 300 4.80 -17.25 9.86
C ASN A 300 3.59 -16.34 10.19
N PRO A 301 2.87 -15.81 9.17
CA PRO A 301 1.69 -14.96 9.39
C PRO A 301 0.52 -15.61 10.15
N ALA A 302 0.48 -16.94 10.22
CA ALA A 302 -0.54 -17.67 10.96
C ALA A 302 -0.18 -17.85 12.43
N THR A 303 1.11 -18.01 12.78
CA THR A 303 1.54 -18.46 14.12
C THR A 303 2.59 -17.59 14.81
N GLY A 304 3.23 -16.64 14.12
CA GLY A 304 4.39 -15.91 14.62
C GLY A 304 5.71 -16.54 14.15
N LEU A 305 6.74 -16.57 14.99
CA LEU A 305 7.96 -17.35 14.73
C LEU A 305 7.75 -18.84 14.94
#